data_AF-A0A1F3X7E7-F1
#
_entry.id   AF-A0A1F3X7E7-F1
#
_cell.length_a   1.000
_cell.length_b   1.000
_cell.length_c   1.000
_cell.angle_alpha   90.00
_cell.angle_beta   90.00
_cell.angle_gamma   90.00
#
_symmetry.space_group_name_H-M   'P 1'
#
loop_
_entity.id
_entity.type
_entity.pdbx_description
1 polymer ?
#
loop_
_entity_poly.entity_id
_entity_poly.type
_entity_poly.pdbx_seq_one_letter_code
_entity_poly.pdbx_strand_id
1 'polypeptide(L)'
;MQQANQAQRVALFIQEGGEEDLVKLMLEGFKDGALCLSVQQARAFASDLIQHAHRIEVKNSLKKAKIKATQPAVERTGMPSIIPALLQA
;
A
#
# COMPACT_ATOMS: atom_id res chain seq x y z
N MET A 1 -10.54 4.93 -16.11
CA MET A 1 -9.19 4.47 -16.48
C MET A 1 -8.71 3.52 -15.39
N GLN A 2 -8.65 2.22 -15.67
CA GLN A 2 -8.10 1.23 -14.74
C GLN A 2 -6.58 1.27 -14.92
N GLN A 3 -5.84 1.82 -13.95
CA GLN A 3 -4.39 1.66 -13.91
C GLN A 3 -4.13 0.18 -13.62
N ALA A 4 -3.75 -0.56 -14.65
CA ALA A 4 -3.23 -1.91 -14.49
C ALA A 4 -2.02 -1.80 -13.55
N ASN A 5 -2.13 -2.42 -12.38
CA ASN A 5 -1.02 -2.58 -11.45
C ASN A 5 -0.06 -3.60 -12.08
N GLN A 6 0.76 -3.15 -13.02
CA GLN A 6 1.71 -4.00 -13.71
C GLN A 6 2.78 -4.36 -12.67
N ALA A 7 2.74 -5.60 -12.20
CA ALA A 7 3.74 -6.10 -11.27
C ALA A 7 5.10 -6.12 -11.98
N GLN A 8 5.98 -5.18 -11.62
CA GLN A 8 7.33 -5.11 -12.15
C GLN A 8 8.19 -6.10 -11.38
N ARG A 9 8.76 -7.09 -12.06
CA ARG A 9 9.62 -8.09 -11.41
C ARG A 9 11.01 -7.53 -11.22
N VAL A 10 11.57 -7.80 -10.05
CA VAL A 10 12.93 -7.42 -9.67
C VAL A 10 13.70 -8.72 -9.44
N ALA A 11 14.88 -8.83 -10.05
CA ALA A 11 15.81 -9.92 -9.79
C ALA A 11 17.01 -9.39 -8.99
N LEU A 12 17.40 -10.16 -7.98
CA LEU A 12 18.49 -9.87 -7.06
C LEU A 12 19.53 -10.98 -7.16
N PHE A 13 20.78 -10.60 -7.40
CA PHE A 13 21.90 -11.53 -7.47
C PHE A 13 23.01 -11.07 -6.55
N ILE A 14 23.62 -12.01 -5.85
CA ILE A 14 24.90 -11.79 -5.19
C ILE A 14 25.97 -12.11 -6.23
N GLN A 15 26.83 -11.13 -6.50
CA GLN A 15 27.99 -11.28 -7.35
C GLN A 15 29.20 -11.32 -6.43
N GLU A 16 29.79 -12.51 -6.29
CA GLU A 16 31.07 -12.70 -5.61
C GLU A 16 32.15 -12.00 -6.44
N GLY A 17 32.62 -10.86 -5.95
CA GLY A 17 33.71 -10.09 -6.52
C GLY A 17 34.95 -10.30 -5.66
N GLY A 18 36.10 -10.60 -6.25
CA GLY A 18 37.28 -11.07 -5.50
C GLY A 18 37.72 -10.21 -4.30
N GLU A 19 37.46 -8.90 -4.29
CA GLU A 19 37.72 -8.03 -3.13
C GLU A 19 36.51 -7.83 -2.22
N GLU A 20 35.29 -7.72 -2.77
CA GLU A 20 34.05 -7.54 -2.01
C GLU A 20 32.85 -8.13 -2.76
N ASP A 21 31.92 -8.71 -2.00
CA ASP A 21 30.63 -9.15 -2.54
C ASP A 21 29.78 -7.94 -2.94
N LEU A 22 29.19 -8.02 -4.14
CA LEU A 22 28.27 -7.03 -4.66
C LEU A 22 26.86 -7.61 -4.77
N VAL A 23 25.86 -6.75 -4.64
CA VAL A 23 24.46 -7.08 -4.91
C VAL A 23 24.05 -6.39 -6.19
N LYS A 24 23.63 -7.18 -7.18
CA LYS A 24 23.14 -6.71 -8.47
C LYS A 24 21.62 -6.74 -8.48
N LEU A 25 20.98 -5.57 -8.61
CA LEU A 25 19.56 -5.43 -8.89
C LEU A 25 19.32 -5.30 -10.39
N MET A 26 18.38 -6.10 -10.91
CA MET A 26 17.89 -6.02 -12.28
C MET A 26 16.38 -5.85 -12.29
N LEU A 27 15.88 -4.91 -13.09
CA LEU A 27 14.45 -4.71 -13.30
C LEU A 27 14.03 -5.41 -14.59
N GLU A 28 13.03 -6.29 -14.52
CA GLU A 28 12.47 -6.94 -15.71
C GLU A 28 11.92 -5.88 -16.67
N GLY A 29 12.31 -5.98 -17.95
CA GLY A 29 11.97 -5.02 -18.99
C GLY A 29 13.02 -3.91 -19.22
N PHE A 30 13.99 -3.75 -18.33
CA PHE A 30 15.15 -2.87 -18.55
C PHE A 30 16.37 -3.70 -18.94
N LYS A 31 16.68 -3.75 -20.24
CA LYS A 31 17.79 -4.56 -20.77
C LYS A 31 19.18 -4.05 -20.37
N ASP A 32 19.31 -2.75 -20.11
CA ASP A 32 20.61 -2.11 -19.86
C ASP A 32 20.78 -1.53 -18.44
N GLY A 33 19.82 -1.79 -17.54
CA GLY A 33 19.83 -1.24 -16.18
C GLY A 33 20.14 -2.30 -15.13
N ALA A 34 21.41 -2.46 -14.77
CA ALA A 34 21.78 -3.18 -13.56
C ALA A 34 22.38 -2.20 -12.56
N LEU A 35 21.81 -2.17 -11.35
CA LEU A 35 22.38 -1.42 -10.24
C LEU A 35 23.23 -2.37 -9.41
N CYS A 36 24.55 -2.17 -9.45
CA CYS A 36 25.48 -2.91 -8.60
C CYS A 36 25.77 -2.09 -7.34
N LEU A 37 25.51 -2.69 -6.18
CA LEU A 37 25.68 -2.07 -4.87
C LEU A 37 26.65 -2.92 -4.05
N SER A 38 27.45 -2.29 -3.18
CA SER A 38 28.08 -3.05 -2.10
C SER A 38 27.01 -3.63 -1.17
N VAL A 39 27.35 -4.66 -0.38
CA VAL A 39 26.42 -5.23 0.60
C VAL A 39 25.87 -4.16 1.55
N GLN A 40 26.70 -3.20 1.98
CA GLN A 40 26.28 -2.12 2.86
C GLN A 40 25.28 -1.18 2.16
N GLN A 41 25.53 -0.80 0.91
CA GLN A 41 24.63 0.03 0.12
C GLN A 41 23.30 -0.68 -0.15
N ALA A 42 23.34 -1.98 -0.45
CA ALA A 42 22.14 -2.79 -0.66
C ALA A 42 21.27 -2.86 0.60
N ARG A 43 21.89 -3.00 1.78
CA ARG A 43 21.18 -2.97 3.07
C ARG A 43 20.51 -1.61 3.33
N ALA A 44 21.23 -0.52 3.10
CA ALA A 44 20.69 0.83 3.26
C ALA A 44 19.51 1.05 2.30
N PHE A 45 19.67 0.70 1.02
CA PHE A 45 18.63 0.79 0.01
C PHE A 45 17.38 -0.02 0.39
N ALA A 46 17.54 -1.26 0.89
CA ALA A 46 16.42 -2.09 1.32
C ALA A 46 15.65 -1.46 2.50
N SER A 47 16.37 -0.88 3.47
CA SER A 47 15.75 -0.18 4.60
C SER A 47 14.90 1.00 4.13
N ASP A 48 15.45 1.84 3.24
CA ASP A 48 14.76 3.00 2.70
C ASP A 48 13.51 2.61 1.89
N LEU A 49 13.61 1.54 1.09
CA LEU A 49 12.48 1.03 0.31
C LEU A 49 11.34 0.51 1.20
N ILE A 50 11.66 -0.24 2.26
CA ILE A 50 10.67 -0.73 3.23
C ILE A 50 9.98 0.44 3.92
N GLN A 51 10.75 1.44 4.37
CA GLN A 51 10.19 2.63 5.00
C GLN A 51 9.28 3.39 4.04
N HIS A 52 9.67 3.50 2.77
CA HIS A 52 8.86 4.17 1.75
C HIS A 52 7.54 3.44 1.50
N ALA A 53 7.58 2.12 1.32
CA ALA A 53 6.39 1.28 1.15
C ALA A 53 5.43 1.42 2.34
N HIS A 54 5.96 1.33 3.57
CA HIS A 54 5.18 1.51 4.79
C HIS A 54 4.51 2.90 4.84
N ARG A 55 5.23 3.98 4.51
CA ARG A 55 4.63 5.33 4.45
C ARG A 55 3.49 5.41 3.43
N ILE A 56 3.63 4.76 2.27
CA ILE A 56 2.56 4.71 1.25
C ILE A 56 1.35 3.95 1.79
N GLU A 57 1.55 2.79 2.41
CA GLU A 57 0.47 1.97 2.98
C GLU A 57 -0.30 2.73 4.06
N VAL A 58 0.41 3.38 4.99
CA VAL A 58 -0.20 4.24 6.02
C VAL A 58 -0.99 5.38 5.38
N LYS A 59 -0.39 6.10 4.42
CA LYS A 59 -1.07 7.19 3.69
C LYS A 59 -2.34 6.70 3.00
N ASN A 60 -2.32 5.53 2.38
CA ASN A 60 -3.47 4.93 1.72
C ASN A 60 -4.54 4.48 2.72
N SER A 61 -4.14 3.92 3.87
CA SER A 61 -5.06 3.56 4.95
C SER A 61 -5.78 4.78 5.51
N LEU A 62 -5.05 5.87 5.77
CA LEU A 62 -5.63 7.13 6.26
C LEU A 62 -6.61 7.75 5.25
N LYS A 63 -6.28 7.71 3.95
CA LYS A 63 -7.20 8.15 2.89
C LYS A 63 -8.50 7.33 2.89
N LYS A 64 -8.41 6.00 3.01
CA LYS A 64 -9.58 5.11 3.09
C LYS A 64 -10.40 5.38 4.36
N ALA A 65 -9.76 5.63 5.50
CA ALA A 65 -10.43 5.95 6.75
C ALA A 65 -11.20 7.28 6.69
N LYS A 66 -10.62 8.32 6.06
CA LYS A 66 -11.32 9.60 5.83
C LYS A 66 -12.58 9.44 4.98
N ILE A 67 -12.55 8.58 3.95
CA ILE A 67 -13.73 8.31 3.10
C ILE A 67 -14.85 7.61 3.90
N LYS A 68 -14.51 6.71 4.85
CA LYS A 68 -15.50 6.10 5.76
C LYS A 68 -16.11 7.08 6.75
N ALA A 69 -15.33 8.05 7.24
CA ALA A 69 -15.81 9.06 8.19
C ALA A 69 -16.76 10.10 7.58
N THR A 70 -16.82 10.21 6.24
CA THR A 70 -17.69 11.15 5.53
C THR A 70 -18.90 10.48 4.87
N GLN A 71 -19.20 9.20 5.17
CA GLN A 71 -20.58 8.74 4.97
C GLN A 71 -21.42 9.40 6.06
N PRO A 72 -22.33 10.33 5.73
CA PRO A 72 -23.28 10.80 6.72
C PRO A 72 -24.03 9.56 7.19
N ALA A 73 -23.96 9.29 8.49
CA ALA A 73 -24.96 8.44 9.12
C ALA A 73 -26.30 9.05 8.72
N VAL A 74 -27.04 8.38 7.84
CA VAL A 74 -28.43 8.72 7.58
C VAL A 74 -29.11 8.72 8.94
N GLU A 75 -29.44 9.92 9.42
CA GLU A 75 -30.16 10.16 10.66
C GLU A 75 -31.45 9.34 10.63
N ARG A 76 -31.45 8.21 11.33
CA ARG A 76 -32.67 7.56 11.78
C ARG A 76 -33.06 8.18 13.12
N THR A 77 -33.62 9.39 13.10
CA THR A 77 -34.26 9.96 14.29
C THR A 77 -35.42 10.91 13.92
N GLY A 78 -36.62 10.58 14.42
CA GLY A 78 -37.78 11.47 14.57
C GLY A 78 -39.10 10.93 13.96
N MET A 79 -39.83 9.98 14.58
CA MET A 79 -41.02 10.15 15.47
C MET A 79 -42.26 10.79 14.80
N PRO A 80 -43.51 10.37 15.09
CA PRO A 80 -44.02 10.23 16.46
C PRO A 80 -44.83 8.96 16.80
N SER A 81 -44.81 8.67 18.10
CA SER A 81 -45.81 7.91 18.85
C SER A 81 -47.23 8.39 18.53
N ILE A 82 -48.08 7.50 18.02
CA ILE A 82 -49.54 7.62 18.11
C ILE A 82 -50.08 6.23 18.44
N ILE A 83 -50.52 6.08 19.69
CA ILE A 83 -51.37 4.99 20.15
C ILE A 83 -52.70 5.05 19.37
N PRO A 84 -53.26 3.89 18.98
CA PRO A 84 -54.69 3.71 19.19
C PRO A 84 -54.93 2.44 19.99
N ALA A 85 -55.20 2.62 21.28
CA ALA A 85 -56.14 1.77 21.99
C ALA A 85 -57.52 2.05 21.37
N LEU A 86 -58.28 0.97 21.15
CA LEU A 86 -59.64 0.88 20.59
C LEU A 86 -59.72 0.51 19.10
N LEU A 87 -59.75 -0.81 18.85
CA LEU A 87 -60.81 -1.35 18.01
C LEU A 87 -61.40 -2.60 18.69
N GLN A 88 -62.65 -2.45 19.08
CA GLN A 88 -63.53 -3.47 19.64
C GLN A 88 -63.87 -4.52 18.56
N ALA A 89 -63.88 -5.80 18.97
CA ALA A 89 -64.92 -6.79 18.64
C ALA A 89 -64.69 -8.04 19.50
#